data_AF-A0A7J5GGR9-F1
#
_entry.id   AF-A0A7J5GGR9-F1
#
_cell.length_a   1.000
_cell.length_b   1.000
_cell.length_c   1.000
_cell.angle_alpha   90.00
_cell.angle_beta   90.00
_cell.angle_gamma   90.00
#
_symmetry.space_group_name_H-M   'P 1'
#
loop_
_entity.id
_entity.type
_entity.pdbx_description
1 polymer ?
#
loop_
_entity_poly.entity_id
_entity_poly.type
_entity_poly.pdbx_seq_one_letter_code
_entity_poly.pdbx_strand_id
1 'polypeptide(L)'
;MSVIMVLSAYAQKSTSIKVFEYPDYLCPNPYTGQPIYGGNTLAISYSEKKNSYGMEFRYGYVKYSLSLSYKGMDNGRYVYTGFEIGNMAEAIVMTSTKLSRFLDNYGQMQSETFEKDKLIELHISGSGSLSVYPIKDTPERRKRIEEKVAKQEVENAARNKLEELYPYGVQYLQDSLKQQVVKEFFNNAGEVKSFNLQPYSFHTYIAVIDTNKQVTVIQKDEVVLNAELQNEQLHGKIEYEPSSTSGKTAKAVNSKVFFSMTFHPELNIKEHRGKVVYDKHGFSYFENAKVSYAAPNQFIPIEDMKKAIETSITKKGQYSLYWETLDNRLVYLSYKRMGTGILKVHEPVEAYSIYK
;
A
#
# COMPACT_ATOMS: atom_id res chain seq x y z
N MET A 1 -73.84 -6.83 -21.42
CA MET A 1 -72.49 -7.16 -20.94
C MET A 1 -71.81 -8.07 -21.95
N SER A 2 -70.64 -7.61 -22.42
CA SER A 2 -69.51 -8.32 -23.03
C SER A 2 -69.71 -9.27 -24.21
N VAL A 3 -69.34 -8.73 -25.38
CA VAL A 3 -68.71 -9.43 -26.51
C VAL A 3 -67.37 -10.00 -26.03
N ILE A 4 -67.11 -11.30 -26.25
CA ILE A 4 -65.74 -11.82 -26.28
C ILE A 4 -65.54 -12.51 -27.63
N MET A 5 -64.91 -11.75 -28.54
CA MET A 5 -64.20 -12.27 -29.70
C MET A 5 -63.06 -13.15 -29.20
N VAL A 6 -63.04 -14.43 -29.59
CA VAL A 6 -61.80 -15.22 -29.58
C VAL A 6 -61.07 -14.85 -30.88
N LEU A 7 -60.32 -13.75 -30.80
CA LEU A 7 -59.34 -13.38 -31.81
C LEU A 7 -58.13 -14.31 -31.68
N SER A 8 -57.77 -14.87 -32.83
CA SER A 8 -56.58 -15.67 -33.09
C SER A 8 -55.33 -15.11 -32.42
N ALA A 9 -54.70 -15.94 -31.59
CA ALA A 9 -53.33 -15.70 -31.14
C ALA A 9 -52.39 -15.85 -32.34
N TYR A 10 -52.08 -14.74 -33.00
CA TYR A 10 -50.91 -14.64 -33.87
C TYR A 10 -49.66 -14.84 -32.99
N ALA A 11 -48.92 -15.89 -33.28
CA ALA A 11 -47.64 -16.20 -32.65
C ALA A 11 -46.68 -14.99 -32.76
N GLN A 12 -46.27 -14.45 -31.62
CA GLN A 12 -45.24 -13.43 -31.52
C GLN A 12 -43.90 -14.11 -31.80
N LYS A 13 -43.36 -13.92 -33.02
CA LYS A 13 -42.01 -14.37 -33.42
C LYS A 13 -41.00 -13.88 -32.38
N SER A 14 -40.38 -14.81 -31.66
CA SER A 14 -39.22 -14.56 -30.80
C SER A 14 -38.16 -13.77 -31.58
N THR A 15 -37.74 -12.62 -31.07
CA THR A 15 -36.64 -11.83 -31.64
C THR A 15 -35.31 -12.48 -31.25
N SER A 16 -34.93 -13.55 -31.93
CA SER A 16 -33.68 -14.29 -31.75
C SER A 16 -32.48 -13.46 -32.22
N ILE A 17 -31.91 -12.64 -31.35
CA ILE A 17 -30.55 -12.14 -31.55
C ILE A 17 -29.61 -13.24 -31.07
N LYS A 18 -28.77 -13.78 -31.96
CA LYS A 18 -27.70 -14.70 -31.60
C LYS A 18 -26.46 -13.89 -31.26
N VAL A 19 -25.80 -14.19 -30.15
CA VAL A 19 -24.58 -13.50 -29.70
C VAL A 19 -23.54 -14.53 -29.28
N PHE A 20 -22.28 -14.27 -29.59
CA PHE A 20 -21.15 -14.98 -29.00
C PHE A 20 -20.11 -13.97 -28.50
N GLU A 21 -19.66 -14.16 -27.27
CA GLU A 21 -18.66 -13.32 -26.61
C GLU A 21 -17.33 -14.06 -26.52
N TYR A 22 -16.31 -13.46 -27.12
CA TYR A 22 -14.92 -13.87 -26.99
C TYR A 22 -14.33 -13.18 -25.75
N PRO A 23 -13.85 -13.95 -24.75
CA PRO A 23 -13.22 -13.37 -23.57
C PRO A 23 -12.03 -12.49 -23.94
N ASP A 24 -11.27 -12.89 -24.95
CA ASP A 24 -10.09 -12.19 -25.44
C ASP A 24 -9.96 -12.29 -26.95
N TYR A 25 -9.20 -11.35 -27.51
CA TYR A 25 -8.77 -11.36 -28.90
C TYR A 25 -7.37 -10.75 -29.00
N LEU A 26 -6.67 -11.06 -30.09
CA LEU A 26 -5.35 -10.50 -30.37
C LEU A 26 -5.41 -9.43 -31.46
N CYS A 27 -4.45 -8.53 -31.42
CA CYS A 27 -4.13 -7.60 -32.49
C CYS A 27 -2.60 -7.61 -32.75
N PRO A 28 -2.15 -7.20 -33.94
CA PRO A 28 -0.73 -7.02 -34.19
C PRO A 28 -0.19 -5.82 -33.42
N ASN A 29 0.94 -6.02 -32.73
CA ASN A 29 1.70 -4.93 -32.16
C ASN A 29 2.14 -3.97 -33.30
N PRO A 30 1.89 -2.66 -33.19
CA PRO A 30 2.17 -1.71 -34.27
C PRO A 30 3.66 -1.60 -34.62
N TYR A 31 4.56 -1.96 -33.70
CA TYR A 31 6.00 -1.85 -33.89
C TYR A 31 6.66 -3.17 -34.28
N THR A 32 6.20 -4.29 -33.72
CA THR A 32 6.85 -5.59 -33.91
C THR A 32 6.06 -6.55 -34.80
N GLY A 33 4.78 -6.25 -35.05
CA GLY A 33 3.86 -7.16 -35.75
C GLY A 33 3.55 -8.44 -34.98
N GLN A 34 4.07 -8.61 -33.76
CA GLN A 34 3.80 -9.79 -32.93
C GLN A 34 2.41 -9.72 -32.29
N PRO A 35 1.79 -10.86 -31.98
CA PRO A 35 0.49 -10.87 -31.30
C PRO A 35 0.55 -10.25 -29.91
N ILE A 36 -0.36 -9.31 -29.65
CA ILE A 36 -0.64 -8.74 -28.34
C ILE A 36 -2.13 -8.83 -28.06
N TYR A 37 -2.51 -8.88 -26.79
CA TYR A 37 -3.93 -8.84 -26.41
C TYR A 37 -4.53 -7.48 -26.75
N GLY A 38 -5.59 -7.47 -27.57
CA GLY A 38 -6.27 -6.24 -27.98
C GLY A 38 -7.22 -5.70 -26.92
N GLY A 39 -7.69 -6.56 -26.02
CA GLY A 39 -8.59 -6.24 -24.92
C GLY A 39 -9.41 -7.45 -24.48
N ASN A 40 -10.21 -7.25 -23.45
CA ASN A 40 -11.30 -8.15 -23.08
C ASN A 40 -12.61 -7.66 -23.73
N THR A 41 -13.58 -8.55 -23.96
CA THR A 41 -14.96 -8.24 -24.41
C THR A 41 -15.21 -8.04 -25.92
N LEU A 42 -14.70 -8.91 -26.79
CA LEU A 42 -15.17 -8.91 -28.20
C LEU A 42 -16.47 -9.72 -28.33
N ALA A 43 -17.57 -9.07 -28.66
CA ALA A 43 -18.86 -9.71 -28.91
C ALA A 43 -19.23 -9.59 -30.39
N ILE A 44 -19.67 -10.69 -31.00
CA ILE A 44 -20.27 -10.71 -32.33
C ILE A 44 -21.71 -11.17 -32.17
N SER A 45 -22.62 -10.45 -32.83
CA SER A 45 -24.05 -10.72 -32.77
C SER A 45 -24.69 -10.69 -34.15
N TYR A 46 -25.85 -11.34 -34.28
CA TYR A 46 -26.66 -11.33 -35.48
C TYR A 46 -28.14 -11.23 -35.14
N SER A 47 -28.84 -10.32 -35.81
CA SER A 47 -30.28 -10.12 -35.68
C SER A 47 -30.98 -10.57 -36.95
N GLU A 48 -31.74 -11.66 -36.87
CA GLU A 48 -32.58 -12.13 -37.99
C GLU A 48 -33.61 -11.08 -38.41
N LYS A 49 -34.19 -10.36 -37.45
CA LYS A 49 -35.19 -9.30 -37.71
C LYS A 49 -34.63 -8.16 -38.55
N LYS A 50 -33.40 -7.75 -38.28
CA LYS A 50 -32.74 -6.64 -38.99
C LYS A 50 -31.88 -7.12 -40.16
N ASN A 51 -31.70 -8.44 -40.30
CA ASN A 51 -30.74 -9.05 -41.22
C ASN A 51 -29.35 -8.39 -41.13
N SER A 52 -28.90 -8.13 -39.92
CA SER A 52 -27.70 -7.34 -39.63
C SER A 52 -26.85 -7.99 -38.54
N TYR A 53 -25.55 -7.76 -38.60
CA TYR A 53 -24.58 -8.13 -37.58
C TYR A 53 -24.32 -6.96 -36.64
N GLY A 54 -24.07 -7.25 -35.38
CA GLY A 54 -23.51 -6.31 -34.43
C GLY A 54 -22.13 -6.78 -34.01
N MET A 55 -21.20 -5.85 -33.77
CA MET A 55 -19.92 -6.20 -33.18
C MET A 55 -19.51 -5.16 -32.15
N GLU A 56 -19.26 -5.62 -30.92
CA GLU A 56 -18.83 -4.75 -29.81
C GLU A 56 -17.46 -5.18 -29.32
N PHE A 57 -16.55 -4.24 -29.10
CA PHE A 57 -15.24 -4.55 -28.54
C PHE A 57 -14.59 -3.31 -27.89
N ARG A 58 -13.59 -3.55 -27.05
CA ARG A 58 -12.75 -2.50 -26.45
C ARG A 58 -11.34 -2.63 -26.96
N TYR A 59 -10.81 -1.55 -27.53
CA TYR A 59 -9.41 -1.44 -27.89
C TYR A 59 -8.75 -0.32 -27.07
N GLY A 60 -7.84 -0.69 -26.18
CA GLY A 60 -7.36 0.21 -25.14
C GLY A 60 -8.51 0.70 -24.25
N TYR A 61 -8.67 2.02 -24.12
CA TYR A 61 -9.74 2.63 -23.31
C TYR A 61 -11.03 2.91 -24.09
N VAL A 62 -11.05 2.70 -25.40
CA VAL A 62 -12.18 3.05 -26.28
C VAL A 62 -13.07 1.84 -26.51
N LYS A 63 -14.39 2.00 -26.36
CA LYS A 63 -15.40 1.02 -26.73
C LYS A 63 -15.93 1.35 -28.13
N TYR A 64 -16.00 0.34 -28.99
CA TYR A 64 -16.61 0.41 -30.31
C TYR A 64 -17.86 -0.47 -30.35
N SER A 65 -18.93 0.04 -30.95
CA SER A 65 -20.16 -0.70 -31.19
C SER A 65 -20.57 -0.53 -32.65
N LEU A 66 -20.47 -1.59 -33.44
CA LEU A 66 -20.73 -1.55 -34.88
C LEU A 66 -22.08 -2.20 -35.20
N SER A 67 -22.82 -1.59 -36.13
CA SER A 67 -23.98 -2.18 -36.79
C SER A 67 -23.64 -2.39 -38.26
N LEU A 68 -23.69 -3.64 -38.74
CA LEU A 68 -23.13 -4.06 -40.02
C LEU A 68 -24.14 -4.87 -40.83
N SER A 69 -24.12 -4.72 -42.14
CA SER A 69 -24.91 -5.51 -43.08
C SER A 69 -24.00 -6.18 -44.10
N TYR A 70 -24.27 -7.44 -44.43
CA TYR A 70 -23.51 -8.18 -45.43
C TYR A 70 -23.70 -7.57 -46.83
N LYS A 71 -22.61 -7.35 -47.56
CA LYS A 71 -22.63 -6.74 -48.91
C LYS A 71 -22.23 -7.70 -50.02
N GLY A 72 -21.50 -8.76 -49.72
CA GLY A 72 -21.04 -9.73 -50.71
C GLY A 72 -19.62 -10.19 -50.45
N MET A 73 -19.00 -10.73 -51.49
CA MET A 73 -17.58 -11.06 -51.48
C MET A 73 -16.81 -10.10 -52.38
N ASP A 74 -15.62 -9.72 -51.92
CA ASP A 74 -14.64 -8.94 -52.68
C ASP A 74 -13.25 -9.53 -52.44
N ASN A 75 -12.47 -9.75 -53.50
CA ASN A 75 -11.12 -10.34 -53.46
C ASN A 75 -10.99 -11.56 -52.53
N GLY A 76 -11.97 -12.46 -52.58
CA GLY A 76 -11.98 -13.69 -51.77
C GLY A 76 -12.33 -13.50 -50.29
N ARG A 77 -12.72 -12.29 -49.86
CA ARG A 77 -13.14 -11.97 -48.50
C ARG A 77 -14.62 -11.59 -48.45
N TYR A 78 -15.26 -11.89 -47.33
CA TYR A 78 -16.63 -11.46 -47.06
C TYR A 78 -16.61 -10.01 -46.57
N VAL A 79 -17.42 -9.16 -47.20
CA VAL A 79 -17.49 -7.73 -46.91
C VAL A 79 -18.80 -7.38 -46.22
N TYR A 80 -18.68 -6.63 -45.13
CA TYR A 80 -19.79 -6.10 -44.36
C TYR A 80 -19.60 -4.60 -44.22
N THR A 81 -20.67 -3.84 -44.37
CA THR A 81 -20.63 -2.37 -44.25
C THR A 81 -21.71 -1.89 -43.32
N GLY A 82 -21.46 -0.80 -42.62
CA GLY A 82 -22.46 -0.12 -41.83
C GLY A 82 -21.83 1.06 -41.10
N PHE A 83 -22.07 1.18 -39.81
CA PHE A 83 -21.61 2.32 -39.03
C PHE A 83 -21.29 1.96 -37.58
N GLU A 84 -20.40 2.74 -36.96
CA GLU A 84 -20.22 2.78 -35.52
C GLU A 84 -21.39 3.56 -34.89
N ILE A 85 -22.02 2.99 -33.87
CA ILE A 85 -23.30 3.45 -33.33
C ILE A 85 -23.15 4.76 -32.54
N GLY A 86 -22.02 4.95 -31.86
CA GLY A 86 -21.79 6.13 -31.03
C GLY A 86 -21.58 7.43 -31.82
N ASN A 87 -20.86 7.36 -32.93
CA ASN A 87 -20.45 8.53 -33.73
C ASN A 87 -20.97 8.50 -35.18
N MET A 88 -21.70 7.46 -35.58
CA MET A 88 -22.26 7.25 -36.92
C MET A 88 -21.21 7.22 -38.05
N ALA A 89 -19.95 6.98 -37.71
CA ALA A 89 -18.88 6.86 -38.70
C ALA A 89 -19.06 5.58 -39.52
N GLU A 90 -18.81 5.67 -40.82
CA GLU A 90 -18.85 4.51 -41.72
C GLU A 90 -17.86 3.43 -41.25
N ALA A 91 -18.33 2.19 -41.24
CA ALA A 91 -17.55 1.04 -40.84
C ALA A 91 -17.58 -0.03 -41.93
N ILE A 92 -16.41 -0.56 -42.26
CA ILE A 92 -16.22 -1.67 -43.20
C ILE A 92 -15.54 -2.79 -42.43
N VAL A 93 -16.09 -4.00 -42.52
CA VAL A 93 -15.51 -5.20 -41.93
C VAL A 93 -15.29 -6.23 -43.02
N MET A 94 -14.08 -6.76 -43.08
CA MET A 94 -13.65 -7.77 -44.03
C MET A 94 -13.14 -9.00 -43.30
N THR A 95 -13.60 -10.17 -43.72
CA THR A 95 -13.23 -11.44 -43.07
C THR A 95 -12.96 -12.54 -44.10
N SER A 96 -12.06 -13.47 -43.76
CA SER A 96 -11.78 -14.65 -44.60
C SER A 96 -12.88 -15.72 -44.54
N THR A 97 -13.74 -15.69 -43.51
CA THR A 97 -14.94 -16.53 -43.36
C THR A 97 -16.15 -15.67 -42.99
N LYS A 98 -17.37 -16.13 -43.21
CA LYS A 98 -18.58 -15.37 -42.81
C LYS A 98 -18.58 -15.07 -41.31
N LEU A 99 -18.99 -13.85 -40.94
CA LEU A 99 -19.19 -13.42 -39.53
C LEU A 99 -20.13 -14.36 -38.76
N SER A 100 -21.11 -14.98 -39.42
CA SER A 100 -21.99 -15.98 -38.79
C SER A 100 -21.23 -17.14 -38.16
N ARG A 101 -20.07 -17.53 -38.73
CA ARG A 101 -19.26 -18.63 -38.19
C ARG A 101 -18.65 -18.28 -36.84
N PHE A 102 -18.32 -17.01 -36.63
CA PHE A 102 -17.80 -16.52 -35.36
C PHE A 102 -18.88 -16.51 -34.25
N LEU A 103 -20.15 -16.68 -34.58
CA LEU A 103 -21.20 -16.90 -33.57
C LEU A 103 -21.15 -18.31 -32.96
N ASP A 104 -20.33 -19.21 -33.52
CA ASP A 104 -20.14 -20.59 -33.07
C ASP A 104 -18.74 -20.81 -32.48
N ASN A 105 -18.20 -19.80 -31.77
CA ASN A 105 -16.86 -19.82 -31.18
C ASN A 105 -15.74 -20.13 -32.19
N TYR A 106 -15.82 -19.54 -33.39
CA TYR A 106 -14.80 -19.72 -34.42
C TYR A 106 -13.69 -18.68 -34.26
N GLY A 107 -12.70 -18.97 -33.44
CA GLY A 107 -11.48 -18.17 -33.29
C GLY A 107 -10.20 -18.99 -33.52
N GLN A 108 -9.06 -18.35 -33.27
CA GLN A 108 -7.76 -19.03 -33.25
C GLN A 108 -7.51 -19.75 -31.92
N MET A 109 -6.70 -20.81 -31.97
CA MET A 109 -6.35 -21.63 -30.79
C MET A 109 -5.04 -21.18 -30.15
N GLN A 110 -4.09 -20.74 -30.98
CA GLN A 110 -2.75 -20.35 -30.55
C GLN A 110 -2.70 -18.86 -30.20
N SER A 111 -1.81 -18.46 -29.29
CA SER A 111 -1.59 -17.04 -28.96
C SER A 111 -0.32 -16.45 -29.57
N GLU A 112 0.58 -17.31 -30.00
CA GLU A 112 1.95 -16.97 -30.38
C GLU A 112 2.07 -16.58 -31.86
N THR A 113 1.08 -17.00 -32.67
CA THR A 113 1.03 -16.74 -34.10
C THR A 113 -0.39 -16.36 -34.52
N PHE A 114 -0.51 -15.72 -35.69
CA PHE A 114 -1.79 -15.35 -36.27
C PHE A 114 -2.30 -16.40 -37.26
N GLU A 115 -3.51 -16.90 -37.01
CA GLU A 115 -4.23 -17.74 -37.96
C GLU A 115 -4.94 -16.85 -39.00
N LYS A 116 -4.39 -16.74 -40.21
CA LYS A 116 -4.86 -15.79 -41.26
C LYS A 116 -6.34 -15.93 -41.63
N ASP A 117 -6.92 -17.12 -41.51
CA ASP A 117 -8.33 -17.39 -41.82
C ASP A 117 -9.28 -16.97 -40.68
N LYS A 118 -8.75 -16.61 -39.51
CA LYS A 118 -9.49 -16.09 -38.34
C LYS A 118 -9.47 -14.57 -38.23
N LEU A 119 -8.77 -13.90 -39.15
CA LEU A 119 -8.68 -12.44 -39.17
C LEU A 119 -10.06 -11.82 -39.42
N ILE A 120 -10.38 -10.85 -38.58
CA ILE A 120 -11.41 -9.84 -38.79
C ILE A 120 -10.68 -8.50 -38.99
N GLU A 121 -10.72 -7.99 -40.21
CA GLU A 121 -10.16 -6.68 -40.53
C GLU A 121 -11.27 -5.63 -40.48
N LEU A 122 -11.03 -4.59 -39.71
CA LEU A 122 -11.97 -3.54 -39.39
C LEU A 122 -11.43 -2.23 -39.91
N HIS A 123 -12.27 -1.45 -40.56
CA HIS A 123 -11.98 -0.07 -40.90
C HIS A 123 -13.14 0.80 -40.43
N ILE A 124 -12.85 1.80 -39.61
CA ILE A 124 -13.83 2.77 -39.13
C ILE A 124 -13.33 4.15 -39.55
N SER A 125 -14.12 4.85 -40.37
CA SER A 125 -13.78 6.18 -40.89
C SER A 125 -13.41 7.13 -39.74
N GLY A 126 -12.24 7.78 -39.86
CA GLY A 126 -11.70 8.66 -38.83
C GLY A 126 -11.01 7.97 -37.64
N SER A 127 -11.26 6.67 -37.39
CA SER A 127 -10.57 5.90 -36.35
C SER A 127 -9.43 5.02 -36.90
N GLY A 128 -9.45 4.72 -38.19
CA GLY A 128 -8.43 3.91 -38.87
C GLY A 128 -8.79 2.44 -38.97
N SER A 129 -7.79 1.61 -39.27
CA SER A 129 -7.96 0.17 -39.46
C SER A 129 -7.41 -0.63 -38.28
N LEU A 130 -8.09 -1.72 -37.92
CA LEU A 130 -7.68 -2.66 -36.87
C LEU A 130 -7.78 -4.10 -37.38
N SER A 131 -6.75 -4.90 -37.10
CA SER A 131 -6.77 -6.35 -37.31
C SER A 131 -7.08 -7.05 -36.00
N VAL A 132 -8.18 -7.81 -35.97
CA VAL A 132 -8.70 -8.51 -34.80
C VAL A 132 -8.68 -10.01 -35.05
N TYR A 133 -8.15 -10.75 -34.08
CA TYR A 133 -8.08 -12.20 -34.10
C TYR A 133 -8.77 -12.77 -32.85
N PRO A 134 -10.05 -13.17 -32.93
CA PRO A 134 -10.77 -13.72 -31.79
C PRO A 134 -10.08 -14.98 -31.27
N ILE A 135 -9.88 -15.10 -29.95
CA ILE A 135 -9.33 -16.31 -29.34
C ILE A 135 -10.46 -17.22 -28.91
N LYS A 136 -10.41 -18.50 -29.31
CA LYS A 136 -11.41 -19.48 -28.89
C LYS A 136 -11.55 -19.56 -27.38
N ASP A 137 -12.79 -19.60 -26.94
CA ASP A 137 -13.13 -19.88 -25.56
C ASP A 137 -13.20 -21.41 -25.34
N THR A 138 -12.13 -22.00 -24.80
CA THR A 138 -12.04 -23.44 -24.54
C THR A 138 -12.00 -23.74 -23.04
N PRO A 139 -12.46 -24.93 -22.59
CA PRO A 139 -12.39 -25.32 -21.19
C PRO A 139 -10.98 -25.21 -20.58
N GLU A 140 -9.95 -25.61 -21.32
CA GLU A 140 -8.54 -25.54 -20.90
C GLU A 140 -8.08 -24.09 -20.72
N ARG A 141 -8.58 -23.19 -21.58
CA ARG A 141 -8.26 -21.77 -21.50
C ARG A 141 -8.95 -21.11 -20.31
N ARG A 142 -10.24 -21.40 -20.09
CA ARG A 142 -10.97 -20.92 -18.90
C ARG A 142 -10.26 -21.36 -17.62
N LYS A 143 -9.88 -22.64 -17.54
CA LYS A 143 -9.10 -23.18 -16.42
C LYS A 143 -7.77 -22.42 -16.22
N ARG A 144 -7.02 -22.15 -17.29
CA ARG A 144 -5.77 -21.35 -17.19
C ARG A 144 -6.01 -19.91 -16.71
N ILE A 145 -7.12 -19.29 -17.10
CA ILE A 145 -7.49 -17.93 -16.65
C ILE A 145 -7.87 -17.97 -15.16
N GLU A 146 -8.74 -18.91 -14.77
CA GLU A 146 -9.15 -19.12 -13.38
C GLU A 146 -7.94 -19.38 -12.47
N GLU A 147 -7.00 -20.23 -12.89
CA GLU A 147 -5.75 -20.49 -12.16
C GLU A 147 -4.89 -19.23 -12.01
N LYS A 148 -4.79 -18.40 -13.05
CA LYS A 148 -4.07 -17.13 -13.00
C LYS A 148 -4.74 -16.14 -12.04
N VAL A 149 -6.07 -15.99 -12.13
CA VAL A 149 -6.86 -15.12 -11.26
C VAL A 149 -6.73 -15.56 -9.82
N ALA A 150 -6.91 -16.85 -9.53
CA ALA A 150 -6.77 -17.41 -8.18
C ALA A 150 -5.36 -17.18 -7.62
N LYS A 151 -4.31 -17.39 -8.43
CA LYS A 151 -2.93 -17.11 -8.02
C LYS A 151 -2.75 -15.61 -7.68
N GLN A 152 -3.30 -14.73 -8.50
CA GLN A 152 -3.22 -13.28 -8.30
C GLN A 152 -4.02 -12.82 -7.07
N GLU A 153 -5.17 -13.43 -6.79
CA GLU A 153 -5.96 -13.17 -5.59
C GLU A 153 -5.19 -13.57 -4.31
N VAL A 154 -4.55 -14.74 -4.32
CA VAL A 154 -3.68 -15.18 -3.20
C VAL A 154 -2.51 -14.23 -2.98
N GLU A 155 -1.83 -13.82 -4.05
CA GLU A 155 -0.72 -12.86 -3.98
C GLU A 155 -1.18 -11.48 -3.47
N ASN A 156 -2.32 -10.99 -3.97
CA ASN A 156 -2.91 -9.73 -3.51
C ASN A 156 -3.30 -9.78 -2.03
N ALA A 157 -3.86 -10.89 -1.55
CA ALA A 157 -4.21 -11.06 -0.14
C ALA A 157 -2.95 -11.03 0.75
N ALA A 158 -1.89 -11.72 0.34
CA ALA A 158 -0.60 -11.71 1.04
C ALA A 158 0.05 -10.32 1.04
N ARG A 159 -0.01 -9.58 -0.07
CA ARG A 159 0.45 -8.19 -0.16
C ARG A 159 -0.31 -7.28 0.80
N ASN A 160 -1.64 -7.32 0.78
CA ASN A 160 -2.48 -6.47 1.65
C ASN A 160 -2.18 -6.72 3.13
N LYS A 161 -1.99 -7.99 3.50
CA LYS A 161 -1.61 -8.38 4.86
C LYS A 161 -0.23 -7.89 5.27
N LEU A 162 0.75 -7.97 4.35
CA LEU A 162 2.08 -7.37 4.57
C LEU A 162 1.95 -5.86 4.80
N GLU A 163 1.17 -5.17 4.00
CA GLU A 163 0.97 -3.72 4.11
C GLU A 163 0.26 -3.30 5.40
N GLU A 164 -0.62 -4.15 5.93
CA GLU A 164 -1.27 -3.92 7.23
C GLU A 164 -0.30 -4.16 8.41
N LEU A 165 0.36 -5.32 8.43
CA LEU A 165 1.08 -5.78 9.61
C LEU A 165 2.49 -5.19 9.73
N TYR A 166 3.16 -4.94 8.60
CA TYR A 166 4.55 -4.48 8.61
C TYR A 166 4.74 -3.15 9.39
N PRO A 167 3.94 -2.08 9.15
CA PRO A 167 4.08 -0.84 9.90
C PRO A 167 3.85 -1.01 11.40
N TYR A 168 2.86 -1.84 11.77
CA TYR A 168 2.58 -2.14 13.17
C TYR A 168 3.74 -2.88 13.83
N GLY A 169 4.27 -3.92 13.17
CA GLY A 169 5.37 -4.73 13.70
C GLY A 169 6.64 -3.91 13.92
N VAL A 170 6.98 -3.03 12.97
CA VAL A 170 8.11 -2.10 13.10
C VAL A 170 7.91 -1.14 14.27
N GLN A 171 6.76 -0.48 14.35
CA GLN A 171 6.47 0.49 15.41
C GLN A 171 6.50 -0.18 16.80
N TYR A 172 5.84 -1.32 16.95
CA TYR A 172 5.80 -2.07 18.20
C TYR A 172 7.21 -2.45 18.67
N LEU A 173 8.03 -2.99 17.77
CA LEU A 173 9.38 -3.41 18.11
C LEU A 173 10.27 -2.20 18.45
N GLN A 174 10.13 -1.10 17.71
CA GLN A 174 10.85 0.15 18.00
C GLN A 174 10.50 0.70 19.40
N ASP A 175 9.22 0.74 19.75
CA ASP A 175 8.77 1.21 21.06
C ASP A 175 9.25 0.29 22.19
N SER A 176 9.17 -1.03 21.99
CA SER A 176 9.65 -2.03 22.95
C SER A 176 11.16 -1.89 23.20
N LEU A 177 11.96 -1.77 22.14
CA LEU A 177 13.40 -1.57 22.23
C LEU A 177 13.74 -0.24 22.92
N LYS A 178 13.06 0.86 22.56
CA LYS A 178 13.24 2.16 23.22
C LYS A 178 12.98 2.08 24.72
N GLN A 179 11.87 1.46 25.13
CA GLN A 179 11.53 1.29 26.54
C GLN A 179 12.57 0.45 27.30
N GLN A 180 13.11 -0.59 26.66
CA GLN A 180 14.18 -1.41 27.24
C GLN A 180 15.45 -0.58 27.49
N VAL A 181 15.88 0.21 26.51
CA VAL A 181 17.06 1.09 26.63
C VAL A 181 16.85 2.11 27.75
N VAL A 182 15.70 2.77 27.80
CA VAL A 182 15.37 3.75 28.85
C VAL A 182 15.37 3.09 30.23
N LYS A 183 14.77 1.90 30.36
CA LYS A 183 14.77 1.15 31.62
C LYS A 183 16.18 0.84 32.10
N GLU A 184 17.06 0.40 31.19
CA GLU A 184 18.45 0.10 31.51
C GLU A 184 19.22 1.35 31.95
N PHE A 185 19.07 2.47 31.22
CA PHE A 185 19.68 3.76 31.54
C PHE A 185 19.38 4.20 32.98
N PHE A 186 18.11 4.10 33.40
CA PHE A 186 17.73 4.46 34.77
C PHE A 186 18.21 3.45 35.83
N ASN A 187 18.31 2.16 35.49
CA ASN A 187 18.77 1.12 36.43
C ASN A 187 20.29 1.17 36.67
N ASN A 188 21.04 1.68 35.71
CA ASN A 188 22.51 1.66 35.69
C ASN A 188 23.11 3.07 35.80
N ALA A 189 22.46 3.97 36.54
CA ALA A 189 23.00 5.31 36.84
C ALA A 189 23.42 6.11 35.59
N GLY A 190 22.63 6.04 34.51
CA GLY A 190 22.91 6.75 33.26
C GLY A 190 23.80 5.98 32.27
N GLU A 191 24.29 4.80 32.62
CA GLU A 191 24.99 3.92 31.69
C GLU A 191 24.02 2.94 30.99
N VAL A 192 24.25 2.66 29.70
CA VAL A 192 23.59 1.56 29.00
C VAL A 192 24.66 0.60 28.51
N LYS A 193 24.76 -0.56 29.17
CA LYS A 193 25.84 -1.54 28.96
C LYS A 193 25.50 -2.53 27.85
N SER A 194 24.23 -2.86 27.68
CA SER A 194 23.80 -3.88 26.71
C SER A 194 23.76 -3.41 25.25
N PHE A 195 23.94 -2.09 25.02
CA PHE A 195 23.89 -1.46 23.69
C PHE A 195 25.19 -0.77 23.28
N ASN A 196 26.22 -0.76 24.14
CA ASN A 196 27.53 -0.17 23.90
C ASN A 196 27.40 1.22 23.22
N LEU A 197 26.93 2.22 23.97
CA LEU A 197 26.68 3.61 23.54
C LEU A 197 27.96 4.37 23.12
N GLN A 198 28.84 3.73 22.35
CA GLN A 198 29.61 4.50 21.39
C GLN A 198 28.63 5.10 20.37
N PRO A 199 28.88 6.32 19.87
CA PRO A 199 27.93 7.08 19.04
C PRO A 199 27.48 6.44 17.70
N TYR A 200 27.68 5.13 17.47
CA TYR A 200 27.45 4.45 16.19
C TYR A 200 27.07 2.96 16.27
N SER A 201 26.62 2.41 17.41
CA SER A 201 26.22 0.99 17.50
C SER A 201 24.81 0.77 16.93
N PHE A 202 24.75 0.16 15.75
CA PHE A 202 23.51 -0.29 15.13
C PHE A 202 23.30 -1.76 15.45
N HIS A 203 22.09 -2.13 15.86
CA HIS A 203 21.70 -3.53 16.02
C HIS A 203 20.68 -3.92 14.97
N THR A 204 20.91 -5.05 14.31
CA THR A 204 19.99 -5.59 13.31
C THR A 204 19.10 -6.64 13.94
N TYR A 205 17.79 -6.45 13.83
CA TYR A 205 16.78 -7.35 14.35
C TYR A 205 16.02 -7.96 13.19
N ILE A 206 15.82 -9.27 13.25
CA ILE A 206 14.87 -9.98 12.40
C ILE A 206 13.71 -10.39 13.30
N ALA A 207 12.51 -10.02 12.90
CA ALA A 207 11.30 -10.29 13.65
C ALA A 207 10.19 -10.80 12.74
N VAL A 208 9.20 -11.42 13.37
CA VAL A 208 7.96 -11.83 12.72
C VAL A 208 6.77 -11.22 13.46
N ILE A 209 5.76 -10.84 12.69
CA ILE A 209 4.44 -10.51 13.18
C ILE A 209 3.42 -11.50 12.61
N ASP A 210 2.64 -12.10 13.51
CA ASP A 210 1.56 -13.01 13.15
C ASP A 210 0.22 -12.26 12.91
N THR A 211 -0.82 -13.01 12.55
CA THR A 211 -2.18 -12.46 12.35
C THR A 211 -2.83 -11.90 13.62
N ASN A 212 -2.35 -12.31 14.80
CA ASN A 212 -2.83 -11.83 16.08
C ASN A 212 -2.07 -10.58 16.55
N LYS A 213 -1.23 -10.00 15.67
CA LYS A 213 -0.37 -8.86 15.95
C LYS A 213 0.66 -9.12 17.05
N GLN A 214 1.03 -10.38 17.27
CA GLN A 214 2.12 -10.73 18.17
C GLN A 214 3.45 -10.61 17.43
N VAL A 215 4.35 -9.79 17.97
CA VAL A 215 5.68 -9.56 17.42
C VAL A 215 6.70 -10.40 18.19
N THR A 216 7.47 -11.23 17.48
CA THR A 216 8.53 -12.06 18.06
C THR A 216 9.85 -11.75 17.39
N VAL A 217 10.88 -11.46 18.18
CA VAL A 217 12.26 -11.33 17.68
C VAL A 217 12.84 -12.72 17.47
N ILE A 218 13.30 -12.99 16.25
CA ILE A 218 13.85 -14.27 15.82
C ILE A 218 15.36 -14.25 15.92
N GLN A 219 15.98 -13.13 15.55
CA GLN A 219 17.42 -12.96 15.54
C GLN A 219 17.76 -11.52 15.94
N LYS A 220 18.80 -11.37 16.76
CA LYS A 220 19.44 -10.09 17.07
C LYS A 220 20.90 -10.19 16.67
N ASP A 221 21.33 -9.35 15.75
CA ASP A 221 22.64 -9.37 15.13
C ASP A 221 22.94 -10.77 14.57
N GLU A 222 23.97 -11.45 15.06
CA GLU A 222 24.31 -12.83 14.66
C GLU A 222 23.67 -13.90 15.56
N VAL A 223 22.97 -13.50 16.62
CA VAL A 223 22.43 -14.41 17.63
C VAL A 223 20.99 -14.79 17.29
N VAL A 224 20.77 -16.09 17.10
CA VAL A 224 19.44 -16.68 16.86
C VAL A 224 18.73 -16.90 18.20
N LEU A 225 17.55 -16.30 18.34
CA LEU A 225 16.70 -16.38 19.53
C LEU A 225 15.56 -17.40 19.37
N ASN A 226 15.13 -17.66 18.12
CA ASN A 226 14.12 -18.67 17.82
C ASN A 226 14.44 -19.41 16.51
N ALA A 227 14.99 -20.62 16.61
CA ALA A 227 15.42 -21.42 15.47
C ALA A 227 14.26 -21.93 14.59
N GLU A 228 13.10 -22.22 15.18
CA GLU A 228 11.92 -22.70 14.43
C GLU A 228 11.40 -21.62 13.49
N LEU A 229 11.23 -20.39 13.99
CA LEU A 229 10.79 -19.26 13.19
C LEU A 229 11.85 -18.81 12.17
N GLN A 230 13.14 -18.95 12.49
CA GLN A 230 14.20 -18.67 11.53
C GLN A 230 14.16 -19.67 10.37
N ASN A 231 13.96 -20.96 10.67
CA ASN A 231 13.80 -21.98 9.64
C ASN A 231 12.56 -21.72 8.78
N GLU A 232 11.44 -21.30 9.39
CA GLU A 232 10.23 -20.90 8.67
C GLU A 232 10.47 -19.70 7.74
N GLN A 233 11.20 -18.68 8.20
CA GLN A 233 11.56 -17.53 7.37
C GLN A 233 12.38 -17.91 6.13
N LEU A 234 13.31 -18.86 6.28
CA LEU A 234 14.27 -19.23 5.23
C LEU A 234 13.66 -20.23 4.24
N HIS A 235 12.85 -21.17 4.72
CA HIS A 235 12.39 -22.33 3.94
C HIS A 235 10.87 -22.41 3.77
N GLY A 236 10.11 -21.51 4.41
CA GLY A 236 8.66 -21.46 4.29
C GLY A 236 8.19 -21.05 2.89
N LYS A 237 6.90 -21.29 2.62
CA LYS A 237 6.30 -20.92 1.34
C LYS A 237 6.17 -19.39 1.29
N ILE A 238 6.92 -18.77 0.38
CA ILE A 238 6.80 -17.33 0.11
C ILE A 238 5.45 -17.09 -0.57
N GLU A 239 4.60 -16.33 0.10
CA GLU A 239 3.29 -15.90 -0.42
C GLU A 239 3.42 -14.58 -1.17
N TYR A 240 4.28 -13.69 -0.69
CA TYR A 240 4.59 -12.42 -1.32
C TYR A 240 5.93 -11.87 -0.83
N GLU A 241 6.74 -11.36 -1.76
CA GLU A 241 7.99 -10.67 -1.47
C GLU A 241 8.04 -9.37 -2.30
N PRO A 242 8.12 -8.20 -1.66
CA PRO A 242 8.26 -6.92 -2.34
C PRO A 242 9.54 -6.86 -3.20
N SER A 243 9.47 -6.16 -4.33
CA SER A 243 10.66 -5.80 -5.11
C SER A 243 11.69 -5.09 -4.23
N SER A 244 12.98 -5.32 -4.47
CA SER A 244 14.09 -4.62 -3.81
C SER A 244 14.00 -3.09 -3.93
N THR A 245 13.36 -2.59 -4.98
CA THR A 245 13.10 -1.14 -5.19
C THR A 245 12.03 -0.56 -4.26
N SER A 246 11.27 -1.39 -3.55
CA SER A 246 10.21 -0.93 -2.63
C SER A 246 10.75 -0.43 -1.28
N GLY A 247 12.03 -0.65 -0.99
CA GLY A 247 12.66 -0.29 0.28
C GLY A 247 12.16 -1.09 1.49
N LYS A 248 11.21 -2.01 1.31
CA LYS A 248 10.69 -2.89 2.36
C LYS A 248 11.60 -4.11 2.50
N THR A 249 12.11 -4.33 3.70
CA THR A 249 12.90 -5.51 4.09
C THR A 249 12.00 -6.57 4.72
N ALA A 250 10.82 -6.80 4.13
CA ALA A 250 9.78 -7.66 4.68
C ALA A 250 9.19 -8.60 3.64
N LYS A 251 8.74 -9.78 4.05
CA LYS A 251 8.08 -10.77 3.19
C LYS A 251 6.98 -11.51 3.93
N ALA A 252 5.96 -11.95 3.19
CA ALA A 252 4.89 -12.79 3.69
C ALA A 252 5.25 -14.27 3.47
N VAL A 253 5.35 -15.03 4.55
CA VAL A 253 5.68 -16.45 4.54
C VAL A 253 4.71 -17.17 5.47
N ASN A 254 4.04 -18.21 4.95
CA ASN A 254 3.05 -19.00 5.70
C ASN A 254 2.08 -18.13 6.52
N SER A 255 1.52 -17.09 5.91
CA SER A 255 0.58 -16.18 6.56
C SER A 255 1.15 -15.38 7.75
N LYS A 256 2.47 -15.25 7.87
CA LYS A 256 3.16 -14.34 8.79
C LYS A 256 3.99 -13.34 8.01
N VAL A 257 4.28 -12.20 8.61
CA VAL A 257 5.13 -11.16 8.00
C VAL A 257 6.45 -11.14 8.72
N PHE A 258 7.51 -11.51 8.02
CA PHE A 258 8.88 -11.46 8.50
C PHE A 258 9.52 -10.18 8.02
N PHE A 259 10.25 -9.49 8.89
CA PHE A 259 10.91 -8.24 8.55
C PHE A 259 12.23 -8.06 9.28
N SER A 260 13.13 -7.30 8.65
CA SER A 260 14.40 -6.88 9.23
C SER A 260 14.39 -5.39 9.51
N MET A 261 14.85 -4.99 10.69
CA MET A 261 14.99 -3.61 11.11
C MET A 261 16.38 -3.39 11.71
N THR A 262 17.01 -2.28 11.35
CA THR A 262 18.16 -1.78 12.09
C THR A 262 17.68 -0.75 13.10
N PHE A 263 17.97 -0.98 14.38
CA PHE A 263 17.61 -0.09 15.47
C PHE A 263 18.85 0.62 15.98
N HIS A 264 18.74 1.94 16.13
CA HIS A 264 19.75 2.79 16.74
C HIS A 264 19.17 3.38 18.03
N PRO A 265 19.72 3.05 19.21
CA PRO A 265 19.20 3.51 20.49
C PRO A 265 19.59 4.98 20.75
N GLU A 266 18.87 5.92 20.14
CA GLU A 266 19.05 7.35 20.47
C GLU A 266 18.28 7.72 21.73
N LEU A 267 19.02 7.97 22.82
CA LEU A 267 18.47 8.58 24.02
C LEU A 267 18.41 10.10 23.84
N ASN A 268 17.21 10.62 23.61
CA ASN A 268 16.96 12.06 23.45
C ASN A 268 16.79 12.73 24.81
N ILE A 269 17.91 13.10 25.43
CA ILE A 269 17.93 13.92 26.65
C ILE A 269 17.57 15.36 26.27
N LYS A 270 16.51 15.89 26.88
CA LYS A 270 16.07 17.28 26.71
C LYS A 270 16.58 18.12 27.86
N GLU A 271 17.32 19.17 27.53
CA GLU A 271 17.77 20.17 28.48
C GLU A 271 16.73 21.28 28.64
N HIS A 272 16.57 21.75 29.86
CA HIS A 272 15.61 22.79 30.21
C HIS A 272 16.23 23.81 31.16
N ARG A 273 15.70 25.03 31.11
CA ARG A 273 16.13 26.14 31.97
C ARG A 273 14.94 26.91 32.48
N GLY A 274 15.03 27.36 33.72
CA GLY A 274 13.94 28.06 34.38
C GLY A 274 14.38 28.77 35.64
N LYS A 275 13.41 29.13 36.46
CA LYS A 275 13.61 29.84 37.71
C LYS A 275 12.64 29.34 38.76
N VAL A 276 13.11 29.28 40.00
CA VAL A 276 12.25 29.12 41.18
C VAL A 276 12.41 30.30 42.12
N VAL A 277 11.30 30.77 42.66
CA VAL A 277 11.23 31.81 43.69
C VAL A 277 10.68 31.17 44.95
N TYR A 278 11.46 31.25 46.04
CA TYR A 278 11.02 30.82 47.36
C TYR A 278 10.86 32.04 48.26
N ASP A 279 9.62 32.32 48.68
CA ASP A 279 9.28 33.48 49.51
C ASP A 279 8.33 33.12 50.67
N LYS A 280 7.56 34.09 51.18
CA LYS A 280 6.60 33.87 52.27
C LYS A 280 5.34 33.09 51.84
N HIS A 281 5.06 33.02 50.55
CA HIS A 281 3.92 32.33 49.94
C HIS A 281 4.26 30.91 49.47
N GLY A 282 5.54 30.50 49.54
CA GLY A 282 6.00 29.17 49.14
C GLY A 282 6.87 29.22 47.89
N PHE A 283 6.88 28.13 47.12
CA PHE A 283 7.66 27.98 45.90
C PHE A 283 6.83 28.33 44.67
N SER A 284 7.39 29.16 43.80
CA SER A 284 6.82 29.51 42.47
C SER A 284 7.81 29.17 41.36
N TYR A 285 7.36 28.49 40.31
CA TYR A 285 8.18 27.94 39.23
C TYR A 285 7.90 28.65 37.90
N PHE A 286 8.94 29.01 37.16
CA PHE A 286 8.84 29.79 35.93
C PHE A 286 9.76 29.26 34.83
N GLU A 287 9.23 29.16 33.61
CA GLU A 287 9.93 28.70 32.42
C GLU A 287 10.71 29.85 31.77
N ASN A 288 11.90 29.56 31.21
CA ASN A 288 12.67 30.43 30.33
C ASN A 288 12.97 31.85 30.87
N ALA A 289 14.18 32.04 31.41
CA ALA A 289 14.64 33.31 32.02
C ALA A 289 14.96 34.45 31.01
N LYS A 290 14.10 34.67 30.00
CA LYS A 290 14.01 35.93 29.23
C LYS A 290 12.60 36.50 29.37
N VAL A 291 12.26 36.96 30.57
CA VAL A 291 10.97 37.59 30.85
C VAL A 291 11.13 39.10 30.66
N SER A 292 10.70 39.61 29.51
CA SER A 292 10.15 40.97 29.44
C SER A 292 8.87 41.00 30.27
N TYR A 293 8.51 42.15 30.85
CA TYR A 293 7.52 42.36 31.90
C TYR A 293 6.04 41.95 31.61
N ALA A 294 5.77 41.13 30.59
CA ALA A 294 4.45 40.60 30.29
C ALA A 294 4.39 39.09 30.61
N ALA A 295 3.80 38.77 31.77
CA ALA A 295 3.43 37.43 32.26
C ALA A 295 4.52 36.33 32.19
N PRO A 296 5.23 36.03 33.30
CA PRO A 296 6.14 34.88 33.31
C PRO A 296 5.33 33.58 33.20
N ASN A 297 5.61 32.75 32.19
CA ASN A 297 4.99 31.43 32.03
C ASN A 297 5.35 30.55 33.25
N GLN A 298 4.38 30.36 34.14
CA GLN A 298 4.52 29.39 35.22
C GLN A 298 4.41 27.98 34.64
N PHE A 299 5.25 27.06 35.12
CA PHE A 299 5.15 25.65 34.77
C PHE A 299 4.92 24.82 36.04
N ILE A 300 4.32 23.64 35.86
CA ILE A 300 4.17 22.67 36.93
C ILE A 300 5.41 21.76 36.90
N PRO A 301 6.25 21.76 37.95
CA PRO A 301 7.43 20.91 37.99
C PRO A 301 7.03 19.43 38.05
N ILE A 302 7.90 18.56 37.52
CA ILE A 302 7.81 17.11 37.70
C ILE A 302 7.87 16.82 39.21
N GLU A 303 7.11 15.84 39.71
CA GLU A 303 7.00 15.56 41.14
C GLU A 303 8.38 15.34 41.81
N ASP A 304 9.25 14.56 41.16
CA ASP A 304 10.61 14.31 41.64
C ASP A 304 11.46 15.59 41.68
N MET A 305 11.30 16.47 40.69
CA MET A 305 11.96 17.77 40.62
C MET A 305 11.50 18.66 41.76
N LYS A 306 10.19 18.76 41.98
CA LYS A 306 9.59 19.53 43.06
C LYS A 306 10.15 19.09 44.41
N LYS A 307 10.13 17.78 44.68
CA LYS A 307 10.65 17.19 45.91
C LYS A 307 12.14 17.50 46.11
N ALA A 308 12.96 17.37 45.07
CA ALA A 308 14.38 17.69 45.13
C ALA A 308 14.64 19.18 45.43
N ILE A 309 13.89 20.08 44.78
CA ILE A 309 13.99 21.53 44.99
C ILE A 309 13.59 21.91 46.42
N GLU A 310 12.43 21.46 46.88
CA GLU A 310 11.87 21.83 48.19
C GLU A 310 12.70 21.26 49.35
N THR A 311 13.41 20.14 49.12
CA THR A 311 14.37 19.59 50.08
C THR A 311 15.69 20.36 50.10
N SER A 312 16.19 20.77 48.93
CA SER A 312 17.54 21.36 48.81
C SER A 312 17.56 22.87 49.08
N ILE A 313 16.50 23.60 48.71
CA ILE A 313 16.42 25.06 48.84
C ILE A 313 15.76 25.43 50.17
N THR A 314 16.58 25.75 51.17
CA THR A 314 16.10 26.11 52.52
C THR A 314 16.03 27.61 52.79
N LYS A 315 16.65 28.43 51.91
CA LYS A 315 16.73 29.89 52.09
C LYS A 315 15.83 30.62 51.10
N LYS A 316 15.03 31.58 51.59
CA LYS A 316 14.23 32.46 50.71
C LYS A 316 15.12 33.19 49.71
N GLY A 317 14.65 33.31 48.47
CA GLY A 317 15.40 33.92 47.39
C GLY A 317 14.97 33.43 46.00
N GLN A 318 15.69 33.91 45.00
CA GLN A 318 15.48 33.54 43.61
C GLN A 318 16.61 32.63 43.14
N TYR A 319 16.28 31.60 42.37
CA TYR A 319 17.24 30.59 41.93
C TYR A 319 17.03 30.29 40.44
N SER A 320 18.11 30.28 39.67
CA SER A 320 18.12 29.71 38.32
C SER A 320 18.10 28.19 38.42
N LEU A 321 17.32 27.54 37.56
CA LEU A 321 17.23 26.09 37.44
C LEU A 321 17.78 25.64 36.09
N TYR A 322 18.49 24.52 36.11
CA TYR A 322 18.83 23.73 34.95
C TYR A 322 18.47 22.29 35.23
N TRP A 323 17.75 21.64 34.32
CA TRP A 323 17.40 20.24 34.47
C TRP A 323 17.37 19.52 33.13
N GLU A 324 17.59 18.22 33.18
CA GLU A 324 17.56 17.33 32.04
C GLU A 324 16.43 16.32 32.22
N THR A 325 15.76 15.99 31.12
CA THR A 325 14.71 14.97 31.10
C THR A 325 14.93 13.96 29.99
N LEU A 326 14.67 12.69 30.29
CA LEU A 326 14.57 11.61 29.31
C LEU A 326 13.17 11.00 29.42
N ASP A 327 12.43 10.95 28.31
CA ASP A 327 11.03 10.48 28.28
C ASP A 327 10.17 11.10 29.42
N ASN A 328 10.30 12.41 29.59
CA ASN A 328 9.60 13.22 30.61
C ASN A 328 9.91 12.86 32.07
N ARG A 329 10.96 12.06 32.32
CA ARG A 329 11.47 11.76 33.66
C ARG A 329 12.71 12.59 33.96
N LEU A 330 12.87 13.03 35.20
CA LEU A 330 14.02 13.83 35.64
C LEU A 330 15.30 12.96 35.63
N VAL A 331 16.36 13.49 35.02
CA VAL A 331 17.67 12.83 34.93
C VAL A 331 18.71 13.59 35.75
N TYR A 332 18.71 14.91 35.62
CA TYR A 332 19.62 15.80 36.33
C TYR A 332 18.89 17.08 36.71
N LEU A 333 19.25 17.65 37.87
CA LEU A 333 18.76 18.92 38.35
C LEU A 333 19.87 19.64 39.11
N SER A 334 20.13 20.87 38.69
CA SER A 334 20.96 21.80 39.44
C SER A 334 20.27 23.15 39.58
N TYR A 335 20.61 23.85 40.65
CA TYR A 335 20.13 25.21 40.87
C TYR A 335 21.25 26.13 41.29
N LYS A 336 21.06 27.42 41.01
CA LYS A 336 22.01 28.47 41.38
C LYS A 336 21.28 29.66 41.97
N ARG A 337 21.65 30.06 43.19
CA ARG A 337 21.04 31.23 43.82
C ARG A 337 21.44 32.50 43.08
N MET A 338 20.46 33.32 42.73
CA MET A 338 20.67 34.64 42.16
C MET A 338 21.03 35.62 43.29
N GLY A 339 22.20 36.24 43.21
CA GLY A 339 22.62 37.27 44.15
C GLY A 339 21.88 38.59 43.91
N THR A 340 21.69 39.38 44.97
CA THR A 340 21.27 40.79 44.87
C THR A 340 22.51 41.68 44.98
N GLY A 341 23.12 42.05 43.83
CA GLY A 341 24.30 42.92 43.75
C GLY A 341 25.37 42.47 42.73
N ILE A 342 26.35 43.34 42.46
CA ILE A 342 27.29 43.27 41.31
C ILE A 342 28.25 42.05 41.34
N LEU A 343 28.43 41.34 42.48
CA LEU A 343 29.51 40.33 42.61
C LEU A 343 29.14 39.01 43.35
N LYS A 344 27.89 38.72 43.69
CA LYS A 344 27.54 37.44 44.36
C LYS A 344 27.09 36.38 43.35
N VAL A 345 28.07 35.72 42.75
CA VAL A 345 27.85 34.52 41.93
C VAL A 345 28.00 33.29 42.83
N HIS A 346 26.91 32.61 43.14
CA HIS A 346 26.96 31.32 43.83
C HIS A 346 27.30 30.18 42.86
N GLU A 347 28.04 29.18 43.33
CA GLU A 347 28.26 27.95 42.56
C GLU A 347 26.93 27.20 42.39
N PRO A 348 26.71 26.55 41.22
CA PRO A 348 25.59 25.64 41.05
C PRO A 348 25.63 24.52 42.09
N VAL A 349 24.49 24.23 42.69
CA VAL A 349 24.30 23.11 43.60
C VAL A 349 23.54 22.03 42.83
N GLU A 350 24.12 20.83 42.78
CA GLU A 350 23.41 19.65 42.30
C GLU A 350 22.35 19.24 43.33
N ALA A 351 21.09 19.24 42.90
CA ALA A 351 19.96 18.82 43.73
C ALA A 351 19.55 17.37 43.46
N TYR A 352 19.81 16.88 42.25
CA TYR A 352 19.52 15.51 41.84
C TYR A 352 20.37 15.14 40.62
N SER A 353 20.91 13.93 40.62
CA SER A 353 21.59 13.34 39.47
C SER A 353 21.46 11.83 39.54
N ILE A 354 21.13 11.22 38.39
CA ILE A 354 21.23 9.77 38.23
C ILE A 354 22.63 9.34 37.76
N TYR A 355 23.50 10.26 37.32
CA TYR A 355 24.81 9.98 36.72
C TYR A 355 25.92 9.62 37.74
N LYS A 356 25.57 8.98 38.85
CA LYS A 356 26.47 8.81 40.01
C LYS A 356 27.69 7.93 39.77
#